data_AF-A0A0M0BWU2-F1
#
_entry.id   AF-A0A0M0BWU2-F1
#
_cell.length_a   1.000
_cell.length_b   1.000
_cell.length_c   1.000
_cell.angle_alpha   90.00
_cell.angle_beta   90.00
_cell.angle_gamma   90.00
#
_symmetry.space_group_name_H-M   'P 1'
#
loop_
_entity.id
_entity.type
_entity.pdbx_description
1 polymer ?
#
loop_
_entity_poly.entity_id
_entity_poly.type
_entity_poly.pdbx_seq_one_letter_code
_entity_poly.pdbx_strand_id
1 'polypeptide(L)'
;MSEYLILMRLNPGKIMDTLGDLRKISNKPVSGVDLCYTMNIFGAWDVGVWINAEDSTQALEFVQKKVKEISGVTEVYTVPTFPHGNKALETGEDEKKSQKAAKSAPVEV
;
A
#
# COMPACT_ATOMS: atom_id res chain seq x y z
N MET A 1 -6.83 0.28 5.12
CA MET A 1 -5.62 0.14 4.31
C MET A 1 -5.28 1.48 3.71
N SER A 2 -3.99 1.80 3.64
CA SER A 2 -3.44 3.00 3.04
C SER A 2 -3.02 2.71 1.61
N GLU A 3 -3.27 3.68 0.73
CA GLU A 3 -2.94 3.62 -0.68
C GLU A 3 -1.48 4.03 -0.92
N TYR A 4 -0.82 3.32 -1.83
CA TYR A 4 0.53 3.62 -2.27
C TYR A 4 0.63 3.48 -3.79
N LEU A 5 1.31 4.45 -4.42
CA LEU A 5 1.73 4.38 -5.81
C LEU A 5 3.21 4.04 -5.87
N ILE A 6 3.56 2.96 -6.55
CA ILE A 6 4.94 2.50 -6.74
C ILE A 6 5.32 2.74 -8.19
N LEU A 7 6.29 3.62 -8.41
CA LEU A 7 6.83 3.95 -9.72
C LEU A 7 8.10 3.13 -9.96
N MET A 8 8.25 2.60 -11.17
CA MET A 8 9.39 1.78 -11.55
C MET A 8 10.01 2.26 -12.85
N ARG A 9 11.35 2.27 -12.86
CA ARG A 9 12.14 2.34 -14.09
C ARG A 9 12.59 0.94 -14.44
N LEU A 10 12.54 0.62 -15.72
CA LEU A 10 12.90 -0.68 -16.26
C LEU A 10 14.19 -0.60 -17.08
N ASN A 11 14.90 -1.71 -17.17
CA ASN A 11 16.03 -1.87 -18.07
C ASN A 11 15.50 -1.94 -19.51
N PRO A 12 15.94 -1.03 -20.42
CA PRO A 12 15.47 -1.00 -21.80
C PRO A 12 15.62 -2.33 -22.55
N GLY A 13 16.67 -3.09 -22.25
CA GLY A 13 16.93 -4.40 -22.87
C GLY A 13 16.05 -5.54 -22.36
N LYS A 14 15.20 -5.29 -21.34
CA LYS A 14 14.34 -6.31 -20.71
C LYS A 14 12.87 -5.89 -20.58
N ILE A 15 12.47 -4.74 -21.12
CA ILE A 15 11.13 -4.15 -20.92
C ILE A 15 10.00 -5.17 -21.12
N MET A 16 9.99 -5.90 -22.24
CA MET A 16 8.88 -6.80 -22.56
C MET A 16 8.77 -7.97 -21.57
N ASP A 17 9.91 -8.53 -21.16
CA ASP A 17 9.98 -9.62 -20.19
C ASP A 17 9.56 -9.11 -18.80
N THR A 18 10.08 -7.96 -18.38
CA THR A 18 9.74 -7.34 -17.10
C THR A 18 8.25 -7.00 -17.02
N LEU A 19 7.66 -6.45 -18.10
CA LEU A 19 6.22 -6.21 -18.18
C LEU A 19 5.42 -7.52 -18.14
N GLY A 20 5.95 -8.59 -18.73
CA GLY A 20 5.37 -9.93 -18.64
C GLY A 20 5.29 -10.43 -17.20
N ASP A 21 6.35 -10.23 -16.41
CA ASP A 21 6.41 -10.66 -15.01
C ASP A 21 5.55 -9.79 -14.09
N LEU A 22 5.53 -8.47 -14.32
CA LEU A 22 4.67 -7.54 -13.58
C LEU A 22 3.18 -7.88 -13.72
N ARG A 23 2.74 -8.33 -14.90
CA ARG A 23 1.35 -8.77 -15.14
C ARG A 23 0.98 -10.07 -14.42
N LYS A 24 1.96 -10.86 -13.98
CA LYS A 24 1.74 -12.13 -13.26
C LYS A 24 1.70 -11.96 -11.74
N ILE A 25 1.94 -10.74 -11.24
CA ILE A 25 1.86 -10.48 -9.80
C ILE A 25 0.42 -10.78 -9.34
N SER A 26 0.32 -11.60 -8.28
CA SER A 26 -0.96 -11.93 -7.65
C SER A 26 -1.68 -10.67 -7.15
N ASN A 27 -3.00 -10.66 -7.21
CA ASN A 27 -3.83 -9.62 -6.56
C ASN A 27 -3.57 -9.52 -5.05
N LYS A 28 -3.02 -10.57 -4.43
CA LYS A 28 -2.53 -10.57 -3.04
C LYS A 28 -1.06 -11.01 -3.03
N PRO A 29 -0.13 -10.11 -3.32
CA PRO A 29 1.27 -10.48 -3.55
C PRO A 29 2.02 -10.82 -2.26
N VAL A 30 1.64 -10.22 -1.12
CA VAL A 30 2.14 -10.50 0.23
C VAL A 30 1.00 -10.30 1.24
N SER A 31 1.19 -10.74 2.48
CA SER A 31 0.20 -10.53 3.55
C SER A 31 -0.03 -9.04 3.79
N GLY A 32 -1.30 -8.63 3.94
CA GLY A 32 -1.67 -7.23 4.20
C GLY A 32 -1.45 -6.28 3.03
N VAL A 33 -1.26 -6.79 1.81
CA VAL A 33 -1.19 -5.99 0.58
C VAL A 33 -2.14 -6.53 -0.46
N ASP A 34 -2.98 -5.65 -1.00
CA ASP A 34 -3.80 -5.90 -2.17
C ASP A 34 -3.23 -5.10 -3.36
N LEU A 35 -2.94 -5.79 -4.45
CA LEU A 35 -2.59 -5.18 -5.73
C LEU A 35 -3.87 -4.74 -6.44
N CYS A 36 -4.01 -3.44 -6.69
CA CYS A 36 -5.21 -2.87 -7.32
C CYS A 36 -5.10 -2.88 -8.84
N TYR A 37 -4.01 -2.34 -9.39
CA TYR A 37 -3.74 -2.37 -10.82
C TYR A 37 -2.29 -2.03 -11.14
N THR A 38 -1.86 -2.41 -12.35
CA THR A 38 -0.58 -2.03 -12.96
C THR A 38 -0.85 -1.11 -14.14
N MET A 39 0.01 -0.12 -14.38
CA MET A 39 -0.18 0.88 -15.42
C MET A 39 1.13 1.17 -16.15
N ASN A 40 1.07 1.36 -17.47
CA ASN A 40 2.21 1.86 -18.23
C ASN A 40 2.30 3.38 -18.04
N ILE A 41 3.52 3.91 -17.98
CA ILE A 41 3.80 5.34 -17.87
C ILE A 41 4.70 5.73 -19.04
N PHE A 42 4.33 6.83 -19.71
CA PHE A 42 5.21 7.48 -20.69
C PHE A 42 5.91 8.65 -20.00
N GLY A 43 7.24 8.59 -19.86
CA GLY A 43 8.01 9.65 -19.21
C GLY A 43 9.24 9.12 -18.50
N ALA A 44 9.59 9.72 -17.36
CA ALA A 44 10.78 9.34 -16.59
C ALA A 44 10.68 7.98 -15.87
N TRP A 45 9.46 7.45 -15.77
CA TRP A 45 9.10 6.16 -15.21
C TRP A 45 8.37 5.36 -16.30
N ASP A 46 8.53 4.04 -16.28
CA ASP A 46 7.99 3.16 -17.32
C ASP A 46 6.70 2.46 -16.86
N VAL A 47 6.59 2.17 -15.55
CA VAL A 47 5.45 1.45 -14.98
C VAL A 47 5.08 2.01 -13.60
N GLY A 48 3.79 2.08 -13.33
CA GLY A 48 3.22 2.30 -12.01
C GLY A 48 2.47 1.07 -11.49
N VAL A 49 2.49 0.86 -10.18
CA VAL A 49 1.71 -0.15 -9.48
C VAL A 49 0.95 0.54 -8.34
N TRP A 50 -0.36 0.38 -8.31
CA TRP A 50 -1.20 0.87 -7.22
C TRP A 50 -1.53 -0.27 -6.26
N ILE A 51 -1.27 -0.06 -4.97
CA ILE A 51 -1.58 -1.02 -3.92
C ILE A 51 -2.35 -0.39 -2.77
N ASN A 52 -3.10 -1.23 -2.08
CA ASN A 52 -3.58 -0.97 -0.72
C ASN A 52 -2.75 -1.81 0.24
N ALA A 53 -2.20 -1.21 1.29
CA ALA A 53 -1.47 -1.92 2.33
C ALA A 53 -2.09 -1.65 3.72
N GLU A 54 -2.01 -2.62 4.63
CA GLU A 54 -2.47 -2.46 6.01
C GLU A 54 -1.70 -1.35 6.74
N ASP A 55 -0.37 -1.39 6.67
CA ASP A 55 0.52 -0.33 7.13
C ASP A 55 1.77 -0.19 6.23
N SER A 56 2.65 0.76 6.58
CA SER A 56 3.85 1.08 5.80
C SER A 56 4.86 -0.07 5.73
N THR A 57 4.84 -0.98 6.70
CA THR A 57 5.73 -2.13 6.78
C THR A 57 5.40 -3.14 5.70
N GLN A 58 4.12 -3.46 5.48
CA GLN A 58 3.72 -4.40 4.42
C GLN A 58 3.92 -3.77 3.03
N ALA A 59 3.71 -2.46 2.88
CA ALA A 59 4.06 -1.76 1.64
C ALA A 59 5.57 -1.86 1.34
N LEU A 60 6.43 -1.67 2.35
CA LEU A 60 7.87 -1.83 2.22
C LEU A 60 8.26 -3.28 1.90
N GLU A 61 7.64 -4.26 2.56
CA GLU A 61 7.87 -5.67 2.33
C GLU A 61 7.53 -6.08 0.89
N PHE A 62 6.38 -5.63 0.37
CA PHE A 62 6.01 -5.84 -1.02
C PHE A 62 7.08 -5.30 -1.98
N VAL A 63 7.57 -4.08 -1.74
CA VAL A 63 8.61 -3.48 -2.57
C VAL A 63 9.91 -4.28 -2.51
N GLN A 64 10.35 -4.67 -1.32
CA GLN A 64 11.63 -5.36 -1.13
C GLN A 64 11.62 -6.80 -1.64
N LYS A 65 10.56 -7.55 -1.34
CA LYS A 65 10.49 -9.00 -1.61
C LYS A 65 9.78 -9.36 -2.92
N LYS A 66 9.06 -8.43 -3.55
CA LYS A 66 8.36 -8.70 -4.82
C LYS A 66 8.86 -7.79 -5.91
N VAL A 67 8.79 -6.47 -5.73
CA VAL A 67 9.11 -5.53 -6.81
C VAL A 67 10.59 -5.55 -7.17
N LYS A 68 11.48 -5.46 -6.18
CA LYS A 68 12.94 -5.43 -6.41
C LYS A 68 13.53 -6.75 -6.91
N GLU A 69 12.82 -7.87 -6.72
CA GLU A 69 13.27 -9.18 -7.20
C GLU A 69 12.93 -9.41 -8.69
N ILE A 70 12.07 -8.57 -9.29
CA ILE A 70 11.72 -8.70 -10.70
C ILE A 70 12.91 -8.30 -11.58
N SER A 71 13.32 -9.21 -12.46
CA SER A 71 14.42 -8.95 -13.38
C SER A 71 14.10 -7.77 -14.28
N GLY A 72 15.05 -6.83 -14.37
CA GLY A 72 14.92 -5.65 -15.21
C GLY A 72 14.24 -4.46 -14.53
N VAL A 73 13.78 -4.55 -13.28
CA VAL A 73 13.51 -3.35 -12.47
C VAL A 73 14.85 -2.72 -12.06
N THR A 74 15.08 -1.45 -12.40
CA THR A 74 16.33 -0.74 -12.11
C THR A 74 16.17 0.28 -10.99
N GLU A 75 15.02 0.95 -10.92
CA GLU A 75 14.70 1.92 -9.87
C GLU A 75 13.26 1.73 -9.41
N VAL A 76 13.03 1.99 -8.12
CA VAL A 76 11.70 1.94 -7.50
C VAL A 76 11.52 3.18 -6.63
N TYR A 77 10.40 3.87 -6.81
CA TYR A 77 10.01 5.03 -6.00
C TYR A 77 8.59 4.84 -5.46
N THR A 78 8.48 4.73 -4.14
CA THR A 78 7.20 4.49 -3.46
C THR A 78 6.64 5.79 -2.91
N VAL A 79 5.40 6.10 -3.31
CA VAL A 79 4.65 7.29 -2.93
C VAL A 79 3.48 6.88 -2.03
N PRO A 80 3.51 7.20 -0.73
CA PRO A 80 2.30 7.18 0.09
C PRO A 80 1.32 8.23 -0.45
N THR A 81 0.08 7.85 -0.76
CA THR A 81 -0.90 8.78 -1.37
C THR A 81 -1.87 9.38 -0.36
N PHE A 82 -1.61 9.18 0.93
CA PHE A 82 -2.36 9.78 2.02
C PHE A 82 -1.69 11.07 2.53
N PRO A 83 -2.46 12.03 3.06
CA PRO A 83 -1.92 13.30 3.53
C PRO A 83 -1.02 13.10 4.75
N HIS A 84 0.14 13.77 4.75
CA HIS A 84 0.93 13.96 5.95
C HIS A 84 0.26 15.06 6.81
N GLY A 85 -0.16 14.72 8.03
CA GLY A 85 -0.57 15.69 9.04
C GLY A 85 -2.04 16.16 9.04
N ASN A 86 -2.90 15.70 8.11
CA ASN A 86 -4.32 16.10 8.07
C ASN A 86 -5.32 14.98 8.40
N LYS A 87 -4.87 13.92 9.06
CA LYS A 87 -5.78 13.00 9.74
C LYS A 87 -5.64 13.25 11.24
N ALA A 88 -6.74 13.61 11.89
CA ALA A 88 -6.83 13.39 13.33
C ALA A 88 -6.41 11.93 13.55
N LEU A 89 -5.42 11.72 14.41
CA LEU A 89 -5.14 10.39 14.91
C LEU A 89 -6.45 9.94 15.57
N GLU A 90 -7.23 9.10 14.91
CA GLU A 90 -8.22 8.28 15.60
C GLU A 90 -7.44 7.22 16.37
N THR A 91 -6.67 7.67 17.36
CA THR A 91 -6.32 6.87 18.53
C THR A 91 -7.65 6.43 19.13
N GLY A 92 -7.89 5.12 19.14
CA GLY A 92 -9.16 4.51 19.53
C GLY A 92 -9.75 5.01 20.85
N GLU A 93 -10.53 6.09 20.77
CA GLU A 93 -11.35 6.60 21.87
C GLU A 93 -12.82 6.14 21.77
N ASP A 94 -13.18 5.32 20.78
CA ASP A 94 -14.55 4.82 20.65
C ASP A 94 -14.87 3.60 21.52
N GLU A 95 -13.88 2.91 22.12
CA GLU A 95 -14.16 1.84 23.09
C GLU A 95 -14.40 2.35 24.53
N LYS A 96 -13.96 3.57 24.88
CA LYS A 96 -14.14 4.11 26.26
C LYS A 96 -15.47 4.82 26.49
N LYS A 97 -16.16 5.28 25.44
CA LYS A 97 -17.45 5.97 25.58
C LYS A 97 -18.61 5.01 25.90
N SER A 98 -18.57 3.78 25.40
CA SER A 98 -19.59 2.76 25.67
C SER A 98 -19.51 2.17 27.09
N GLN A 99 -18.35 2.17 27.75
CA GLN A 99 -18.24 1.68 29.14
C GLN A 99 -18.55 2.74 30.20
N LYS A 100 -18.44 4.04 29.90
CA LYS A 100 -18.77 5.11 30.86
C LYS A 100 -20.27 5.38 30.94
N ALA A 101 -21.02 5.17 29.85
CA ALA A 101 -22.49 5.29 29.84
C ALA A 101 -23.19 4.16 30.63
N ALA A 102 -22.60 2.95 30.69
CA ALA A 102 -23.19 1.82 31.41
C ALA A 102 -23.01 1.86 32.94
N LYS A 103 -22.11 2.72 33.47
CA LYS A 103 -21.83 2.81 34.91
C LYS A 103 -22.47 4.02 35.61
N SER A 104 -23.20 4.87 34.88
CA SER A 104 -23.83 6.09 35.43
C SER A 104 -25.36 6.07 35.41
N ALA A 105 -26.00 4.93 35.14
CA ALA A 105 -27.43 4.80 35.36
C ALA A 105 -27.69 4.68 36.88
N PRO A 106 -28.38 5.63 37.54
CA PRO A 106 -28.79 5.47 38.92
C PRO A 106 -29.85 4.35 38.98
N VAL A 107 -29.67 3.44 39.93
CA VAL A 107 -30.73 2.54 40.38
C VAL A 107 -31.69 3.41 41.18
N GLU A 108 -32.84 3.76 40.60
CA GLU A 108 -33.98 4.30 41.35
C GLU A 108 -34.57 3.20 42.24
N VAL A 109 -34.96 3.62 43.46
CA VAL A 109 -35.43 2.84 44.61
C VAL A 109 -36.84 2.30 44.41
#